data_AF-A0A560DPC6-F1
#
_entry.id   AF-A0A560DPC6-F1
#
_cell.length_a   1.000
_cell.length_b   1.000
_cell.length_c   1.000
_cell.angle_alpha   90.00
_cell.angle_beta   90.00
_cell.angle_gamma   90.00
#
_symmetry.space_group_name_H-M   'P 1'
#
loop_
_entity.id
_entity.type
_entity.pdbx_description
1 polymer ?
#
loop_
_entity_poly.entity_id
_entity_poly.type
_entity_poly.pdbx_seq_one_letter_code
_entity_poly.pdbx_strand_id
1 'polypeptide(L)'
;MPADWVGASAATLMPLVDAIRSHVFAAERIHADDTTVPILAKGKTRTGRLWTYVRDDRPFAGPDPPAAVFFYSPDRGGAHPEEHLAGYAGLIQADAYAGFGRLYEANRKGGPIIEAACWAHGRRKFFDLARLSKAPIAAEAVRRVDVLFAIEREINGLTAQERLRLRQERSRPLIVELEASLREQRAKISRNNDTTKAINYCLSRWDAFSRVLDDGRFCMSNNAAERELRAVAVGRENWTFAGPDEGAGVRPPSTASSPPPSSMTSTHRLGLPTCWRACRITLPGALTNCRLGIGSLRASLTPLKRDQPSTKNGLARGRRRMRTDRVAHSRTRQGRLRRL
;
A
#
# COMPACT_ATOMS: atom_id res chain seq x y z
N MET A 1 -13.28 -33.73 11.72
CA MET A 1 -13.34 -34.54 10.50
C MET A 1 -12.87 -33.79 9.23
N PRO A 2 -13.34 -32.58 8.85
CA PRO A 2 -12.64 -31.77 7.83
C PRO A 2 -11.43 -30.98 8.38
N ALA A 3 -11.48 -30.61 9.66
CA ALA A 3 -10.45 -29.81 10.33
C ALA A 3 -9.11 -30.57 10.51
N ASP A 4 -9.14 -31.90 10.57
CA ASP A 4 -7.97 -32.72 10.88
C ASP A 4 -6.96 -32.76 9.72
N TRP A 5 -7.44 -32.81 8.47
CA TRP A 5 -6.59 -32.76 7.28
C TRP A 5 -5.99 -31.38 7.03
N VAL A 6 -6.77 -30.32 7.29
CA VAL A 6 -6.28 -28.93 7.19
C VAL A 6 -5.22 -28.67 8.26
N GLY A 7 -5.45 -29.12 9.49
CA GLY A 7 -4.48 -29.03 10.58
C GLY A 7 -3.20 -29.83 10.29
N ALA A 8 -3.31 -31.08 9.82
CA ALA A 8 -2.16 -31.90 9.45
C ALA A 8 -1.36 -31.30 8.28
N SER A 9 -2.04 -30.74 7.28
CA SER A 9 -1.40 -30.05 6.16
C SER A 9 -0.65 -28.80 6.64
N ALA A 10 -1.28 -28.00 7.52
CA ALA A 10 -0.63 -26.83 8.13
C ALA A 10 0.61 -27.23 8.93
N ALA A 11 0.52 -28.27 9.75
CA ALA A 11 1.65 -28.81 10.52
C ALA A 11 2.79 -29.28 9.60
N THR A 12 2.47 -29.96 8.50
CA THR A 12 3.46 -30.44 7.52
C THR A 12 4.19 -29.30 6.82
N LEU A 13 3.51 -28.16 6.60
CA LEU A 13 4.09 -26.98 5.95
C LEU A 13 4.89 -26.07 6.91
N MET A 14 4.93 -26.37 8.21
CA MET A 14 5.62 -25.53 9.20
C MET A 14 7.10 -25.26 8.90
N PRO A 15 7.91 -26.21 8.42
CA PRO A 15 9.30 -25.92 8.06
C PRO A 15 9.43 -24.85 6.98
N LEU A 16 8.50 -24.83 6.01
CA LEU A 16 8.46 -23.80 4.97
C LEU A 16 8.05 -22.44 5.57
N VAL A 17 7.06 -22.44 6.46
CA VAL A 17 6.61 -21.26 7.19
C VAL A 17 7.76 -20.63 7.98
N ASP A 18 8.53 -21.44 8.71
CA ASP A 18 9.67 -20.98 9.52
C ASP A 18 10.82 -20.48 8.63
N ALA A 19 11.08 -21.12 7.50
CA ALA A 19 12.05 -20.66 6.52
C ALA A 19 11.67 -19.27 5.95
N ILE A 20 10.40 -19.05 5.64
CA ILE A 20 9.92 -17.76 5.14
C ILE A 20 9.95 -16.70 6.25
N ARG A 21 9.57 -17.05 7.48
CA ARG A 21 9.68 -16.15 8.64
C ARG A 21 11.14 -15.68 8.81
N SER A 22 12.08 -16.62 8.77
CA SER A 22 13.51 -16.33 8.85
C SER A 22 13.97 -15.43 7.71
N HIS A 23 13.53 -15.71 6.48
CA HIS A 23 13.84 -14.89 5.30
C HIS A 23 13.28 -13.46 5.40
N VAL A 24 12.06 -13.28 5.91
CA VAL A 24 11.45 -11.96 6.10
C VAL A 24 12.18 -11.17 7.18
N PHE A 25 12.44 -11.78 8.35
CA PHE A 25 13.08 -11.09 9.47
C PHE A 25 14.60 -10.96 9.34
N ALA A 26 15.23 -11.60 8.34
CA ALA A 26 16.60 -11.32 7.94
C ALA A 26 16.74 -10.03 7.10
N ALA A 27 15.63 -9.43 6.66
CA ALA A 27 15.67 -8.19 5.88
C ALA A 27 16.17 -7.02 6.72
N GLU A 28 16.92 -6.09 6.11
CA GLU A 28 17.29 -4.83 6.76
C GLU A 28 16.07 -3.92 7.00
N ARG A 29 15.02 -4.12 6.21
CA ARG A 29 13.78 -3.35 6.23
C ARG A 29 12.58 -4.25 5.99
N ILE A 30 11.58 -4.12 6.84
CA ILE A 30 10.29 -4.75 6.66
C ILE A 30 9.16 -3.72 6.59
N HIS A 31 8.09 -4.09 5.93
CA HIS A 31 6.80 -3.43 6.05
C HIS A 31 5.95 -4.13 7.11
N ALA A 32 5.17 -3.38 7.86
CA ALA A 32 4.24 -3.93 8.86
C ALA A 32 2.86 -3.30 8.69
N ASP A 33 1.82 -4.12 8.72
CA ASP A 33 0.42 -3.69 8.76
C ASP A 33 -0.45 -4.80 9.34
N ASP A 34 -1.74 -4.53 9.54
CA ASP A 34 -2.66 -5.49 10.09
C ASP A 34 -4.10 -5.27 9.59
N THR A 35 -4.86 -6.35 9.46
CA THR A 35 -6.27 -6.31 9.06
C THR A 35 -7.16 -7.08 10.01
N THR A 36 -8.44 -6.73 10.06
CA THR A 36 -9.45 -7.49 10.79
C THR A 36 -9.80 -8.79 10.09
N VAL A 37 -10.01 -9.84 10.89
CA VAL A 37 -10.46 -11.17 10.46
C VAL A 37 -11.64 -11.60 11.35
N PRO A 38 -12.77 -12.04 10.80
CA PRO A 38 -13.85 -12.67 11.57
C PRO A 38 -13.41 -14.05 12.06
N ILE A 39 -13.52 -14.31 13.36
CA ILE A 39 -13.14 -15.56 14.02
C ILE A 39 -14.37 -16.20 14.66
N LEU A 40 -14.57 -17.51 14.46
CA LEU A 40 -15.65 -18.23 15.12
C LEU A 40 -15.41 -18.32 16.63
N ALA A 41 -16.38 -17.91 17.41
CA ALA A 41 -16.45 -18.13 18.85
C ALA A 41 -17.76 -18.84 19.18
N LYS A 42 -17.95 -19.28 20.44
CA LYS A 42 -19.14 -20.03 20.88
C LYS A 42 -20.44 -19.32 20.46
N GLY A 43 -21.07 -19.81 19.39
CA GLY A 43 -22.33 -19.30 18.82
C GLY A 43 -22.28 -17.92 18.14
N LYS A 44 -21.10 -17.28 17.98
CA LYS A 44 -20.98 -15.95 17.38
C LYS A 44 -19.61 -15.71 16.75
N THR A 45 -19.49 -14.70 15.90
CA THR A 45 -18.20 -14.25 15.36
C THR A 45 -17.62 -13.15 16.23
N ARG A 46 -16.31 -13.21 16.50
CA ARG A 46 -15.53 -12.12 17.11
C ARG A 46 -14.51 -11.57 16.11
N THR A 47 -14.06 -10.33 16.29
CA THR A 47 -13.04 -9.73 15.42
C THR A 47 -11.64 -9.98 15.98
N GLY A 48 -10.85 -10.80 15.28
CA GLY A 48 -9.42 -10.92 15.50
C GLY A 48 -8.61 -10.02 14.57
N ARG A 49 -7.29 -10.12 14.65
CA ARG A 49 -6.35 -9.42 13.75
C ARG A 49 -5.44 -10.42 13.05
N LEU A 50 -5.12 -10.10 11.81
CA LEU A 50 -4.06 -10.73 11.05
C LEU A 50 -3.02 -9.66 10.74
N TRP A 51 -1.85 -9.80 11.36
CA TRP A 51 -0.68 -8.96 11.14
C TRP A 51 0.10 -9.49 9.95
N THR A 52 0.69 -8.61 9.16
CA THR A 52 1.63 -8.99 8.10
C THR A 52 2.95 -8.28 8.29
N TYR A 53 4.04 -9.02 8.03
CA TYR A 53 5.37 -8.46 7.87
C TYR A 53 5.90 -8.85 6.51
N VAL A 54 6.36 -7.87 5.75
CA VAL A 54 6.72 -8.06 4.34
C VAL A 54 8.14 -7.57 4.09
N ARG A 55 8.96 -8.45 3.55
CA ARG A 55 10.21 -8.11 2.88
C ARG A 55 9.89 -7.82 1.42
N ASP A 56 10.24 -6.64 0.95
CA ASP A 56 10.11 -6.30 -0.47
C ASP A 56 11.12 -5.21 -0.82
N ASP A 57 12.29 -5.61 -1.29
CA ASP A 57 13.42 -4.71 -1.52
C ASP A 57 13.52 -4.24 -2.98
N ARG A 58 12.61 -4.73 -3.84
CA ARG A 58 12.50 -4.32 -5.25
C ARG A 58 12.40 -2.79 -5.44
N PRO A 59 11.72 -2.01 -4.58
CA PRO A 59 11.65 -0.56 -4.76
C PRO A 59 13.00 0.16 -4.70
N PHE A 60 14.02 -0.44 -4.10
CA PHE A 60 15.41 0.07 -4.08
C PHE A 60 16.41 -0.86 -4.78
N ALA A 61 15.92 -1.71 -5.70
CA ALA A 61 16.72 -2.69 -6.43
C ALA A 61 17.48 -3.69 -5.55
N GLY A 62 16.92 -4.06 -4.39
CA GLY A 62 17.46 -5.13 -3.57
C GLY A 62 17.42 -6.49 -4.28
N PRO A 63 18.42 -7.36 -4.06
CA PRO A 63 18.56 -8.61 -4.78
C PRO A 63 17.63 -9.72 -4.28
N ASP A 64 17.17 -9.61 -3.03
CA ASP A 64 16.44 -10.68 -2.36
C ASP A 64 14.98 -10.76 -2.79
N PRO A 65 14.44 -11.99 -2.91
CA PRO A 65 13.05 -12.17 -3.33
C PRO A 65 12.08 -11.66 -2.25
N PRO A 66 10.96 -11.03 -2.67
CA PRO A 66 9.94 -10.56 -1.74
C PRO A 66 9.22 -11.73 -1.07
N ALA A 67 8.84 -11.55 0.20
CA ALA A 67 8.08 -12.53 0.95
C ALA A 67 7.24 -11.85 2.04
N ALA A 68 6.16 -12.51 2.45
CA ALA A 68 5.26 -12.03 3.48
C ALA A 68 4.96 -13.15 4.48
N VAL A 69 5.02 -12.82 5.77
CA VAL A 69 4.60 -13.70 6.87
C VAL A 69 3.42 -13.06 7.58
N PHE A 70 2.46 -13.87 8.02
CA PHE A 70 1.27 -13.42 8.72
C PHE A 70 1.17 -14.04 10.11
N PHE A 71 0.73 -13.25 11.07
CA PHE A 71 0.49 -13.67 12.45
C PHE A 71 -0.95 -13.37 12.83
N TYR A 72 -1.56 -14.28 13.57
CA TYR A 72 -2.89 -14.10 14.10
C TYR A 72 -2.82 -13.61 15.55
N SER A 73 -3.73 -12.71 15.93
CA SER A 73 -3.96 -12.38 17.33
C SER A 73 -5.47 -12.17 17.62
N PRO A 74 -5.89 -12.37 18.88
CA PRO A 74 -7.30 -12.21 19.26
C PRO A 74 -7.77 -10.76 19.24
N ASP A 75 -6.87 -9.78 19.33
CA ASP A 75 -7.14 -8.35 19.37
C ASP A 75 -5.99 -7.54 18.72
N ARG A 76 -6.09 -6.21 18.70
CA ARG A 76 -5.08 -5.32 18.09
C ARG A 76 -4.03 -4.82 19.10
N GLY A 77 -3.86 -5.43 20.26
CA GLY A 77 -2.93 -4.96 21.28
C GLY A 77 -1.49 -4.83 20.79
N GLY A 78 -0.77 -3.81 21.27
CA GLY A 78 0.65 -3.60 20.92
C GLY A 78 1.59 -4.71 21.39
N ALA A 79 1.16 -5.54 22.36
CA ALA A 79 1.94 -6.68 22.83
C ALA A 79 2.20 -7.72 21.73
N HIS A 80 1.28 -7.88 20.77
CA HIS A 80 1.43 -8.86 19.67
C HIS A 80 2.60 -8.50 18.76
N PRO A 81 2.69 -7.29 18.17
CA PRO A 81 3.85 -6.95 17.36
C PRO A 81 5.16 -6.86 18.17
N GLU A 82 5.12 -6.59 19.48
CA GLU A 82 6.31 -6.71 20.34
C GLU A 82 6.83 -8.15 20.42
N GLU A 83 5.93 -9.12 20.59
CA GLU A 83 6.25 -10.54 20.59
C GLU A 83 6.76 -11.00 19.21
N HIS A 84 6.02 -10.71 18.14
CA HIS A 84 6.37 -11.13 16.78
C HIS A 84 7.76 -10.62 16.36
N LEU A 85 8.08 -9.39 16.75
CA LEU A 85 9.32 -8.73 16.35
C LEU A 85 10.41 -8.84 17.41
N ALA A 86 10.22 -9.58 18.51
CA ALA A 86 11.12 -9.58 19.68
C ALA A 86 12.62 -9.72 19.34
N GLY A 87 12.96 -10.49 18.31
CA GLY A 87 14.34 -10.67 17.83
C GLY A 87 14.75 -9.81 16.62
N TYR A 88 13.85 -9.02 16.05
CA TYR A 88 14.12 -8.15 14.90
C TYR A 88 14.71 -6.81 15.34
N ALA A 89 15.77 -6.37 14.66
CA ALA A 89 16.33 -5.03 14.70
C ALA A 89 16.55 -4.56 13.26
N GLY A 90 16.27 -3.29 12.99
CA GLY A 90 16.36 -2.75 11.63
C GLY A 90 15.31 -1.69 11.34
N LEU A 91 14.92 -1.58 10.08
CA LEU A 91 14.01 -0.56 9.60
C LEU A 91 12.57 -1.10 9.52
N ILE A 92 11.58 -0.32 9.94
CA ILE A 92 10.16 -0.65 9.78
C ILE A 92 9.44 0.47 9.05
N GLN A 93 8.74 0.11 7.97
CA GLN A 93 7.75 0.96 7.33
C GLN A 93 6.36 0.54 7.80
N ALA A 94 5.61 1.43 8.44
CA ALA A 94 4.27 1.16 8.92
C ALA A 94 3.36 2.39 8.81
N ASP A 95 2.06 2.21 9.09
CA ASP A 95 1.21 3.35 9.42
C ASP A 95 1.58 3.91 10.81
N ALA A 96 1.09 5.11 11.15
CA ALA A 96 1.33 5.68 12.48
C ALA A 96 0.39 5.07 13.54
N TYR A 97 0.25 3.73 13.56
CA TYR A 97 -0.50 3.03 14.58
C TYR A 97 0.19 3.15 15.94
N ALA A 98 -0.58 3.50 16.97
CA ALA A 98 -0.06 3.70 18.32
C ALA A 98 0.46 2.41 18.96
N GLY A 99 -0.07 1.24 18.59
CA GLY A 99 0.37 -0.04 19.14
C GLY A 99 1.80 -0.45 18.76
N PHE A 100 2.40 0.21 17.76
CA PHE A 100 3.82 0.02 17.45
C PHE A 100 4.76 0.87 18.31
N GLY A 101 4.26 1.82 19.13
CA GLY A 101 5.10 2.79 19.83
C GLY A 101 6.23 2.19 20.67
N ARG A 102 5.95 1.10 21.39
CA ARG A 102 6.96 0.40 22.23
C ARG A 102 8.08 -0.27 21.42
N LEU A 103 7.84 -0.57 20.13
CA LEU A 103 8.88 -1.13 19.26
C LEU A 103 10.02 -0.14 19.00
N TYR A 104 9.72 1.15 19.07
CA TYR A 104 10.66 2.21 18.70
C TYR A 104 11.42 2.79 19.90
N GLU A 105 11.23 2.22 21.09
CA GLU A 105 11.94 2.62 22.30
C GLU A 105 13.43 2.27 22.20
N ALA A 106 14.30 3.22 22.53
CA ALA A 106 15.75 3.06 22.37
C ALA A 106 16.35 1.95 23.26
N ASN A 107 15.72 1.63 24.39
CA ASN A 107 16.15 0.61 25.35
C ASN A 107 15.54 -0.79 25.07
N ARG A 108 14.94 -0.98 23.89
CA ARG A 108 14.35 -2.27 23.50
C ARG A 108 15.41 -3.38 23.47
N LYS A 109 15.12 -4.49 24.18
CA LYS A 109 16.04 -5.64 24.32
C LYS A 109 16.44 -6.29 22.99
N GLY A 110 15.52 -6.35 22.03
CA GLY A 110 15.73 -6.96 20.72
C GLY A 110 16.56 -6.13 19.74
N GLY A 111 17.17 -5.04 20.21
CA GLY A 111 17.86 -4.06 19.37
C GLY A 111 16.93 -2.98 18.83
N PRO A 112 17.53 -1.92 18.23
CA PRO A 112 16.79 -0.76 17.77
C PRO A 112 15.93 -1.08 16.55
N ILE A 113 14.71 -0.56 16.56
CA ILE A 113 13.85 -0.50 15.38
C ILE A 113 13.64 0.96 15.03
N ILE A 114 13.92 1.30 13.77
CA ILE A 114 13.77 2.66 13.26
C ILE A 114 12.52 2.73 12.39
N GLU A 115 11.55 3.55 12.80
CA GLU A 115 10.31 3.74 12.05
C GLU A 115 10.45 4.73 10.90
N ALA A 116 9.74 4.43 9.81
CA ALA A 116 9.29 5.39 8.82
C ALA A 116 7.77 5.32 8.69
N ALA A 117 7.13 6.49 8.72
CA ALA A 117 5.68 6.61 8.64
C ALA A 117 5.20 6.61 7.17
N CYS A 118 4.04 6.02 6.94
CA CYS A 118 3.45 5.91 5.61
C CYS A 118 2.78 7.24 5.17
N TRP A 119 3.36 7.91 4.16
CA TRP A 119 2.77 9.13 3.58
C TRP A 119 1.42 8.90 2.92
N ALA A 120 1.12 7.70 2.43
CA ALA A 120 -0.19 7.40 1.85
C ALA A 120 -1.30 7.49 2.92
N HIS A 121 -1.03 7.03 4.14
CA HIS A 121 -1.95 7.16 5.28
C HIS A 121 -2.08 8.61 5.74
N GLY A 122 -0.98 9.36 5.80
CA GLY A 122 -1.00 10.80 6.08
C GLY A 122 -1.84 11.57 5.05
N ARG A 123 -1.58 11.33 3.77
CA ARG A 123 -2.31 11.92 2.64
C ARG A 123 -3.80 11.60 2.66
N ARG A 124 -4.19 10.35 2.95
CA ARG A 124 -5.60 9.91 2.96
C ARG A 124 -6.45 10.78 3.90
N LYS A 125 -5.91 11.14 5.08
CA LYS A 125 -6.63 12.00 6.04
C LYS A 125 -6.96 13.38 5.49
N PHE A 126 -6.06 13.98 4.72
CA PHE A 126 -6.35 15.26 4.04
C PHE A 126 -7.29 15.06 2.86
N PHE A 127 -7.11 13.98 2.09
CA PHE A 127 -7.94 13.67 0.93
C PHE A 127 -9.42 13.50 1.29
N ASP A 128 -9.70 12.78 2.37
CA ASP A 128 -11.09 12.56 2.82
C ASP A 128 -11.78 13.89 3.17
N LEU A 129 -11.06 14.83 3.81
CA LEU A 129 -11.56 16.17 4.12
C LEU A 129 -11.73 17.05 2.88
N ALA A 130 -10.78 17.00 1.95
CA ALA A 130 -10.86 17.76 0.71
C ALA A 130 -12.07 17.33 -0.14
N ARG A 131 -12.38 16.02 -0.15
CA ARG A 131 -13.53 15.46 -0.86
C ARG A 131 -14.86 15.85 -0.23
N LEU A 132 -14.95 15.87 1.10
CA LEU A 132 -16.21 16.06 1.83
C LEU A 132 -16.55 17.52 2.13
N SER A 133 -15.55 18.39 2.30
CA SER A 133 -15.75 19.65 3.02
C SER A 133 -15.22 20.90 2.31
N LYS A 134 -14.83 20.82 1.02
CA LYS A 134 -14.16 21.92 0.29
C LYS A 134 -13.05 22.58 1.14
N ALA A 135 -12.25 21.78 1.85
CA ALA A 135 -11.21 22.28 2.74
C ALA A 135 -9.95 22.67 1.93
N PRO A 136 -9.69 23.98 1.67
CA PRO A 136 -8.61 24.39 0.77
C PRO A 136 -7.23 23.99 1.29
N ILE A 137 -7.05 24.02 2.62
CA ILE A 137 -5.81 23.61 3.30
C ILE A 137 -5.55 22.12 3.08
N ALA A 138 -6.58 21.28 3.22
CA ALA A 138 -6.44 19.84 2.99
C ALA A 138 -6.17 19.54 1.52
N ALA A 139 -6.84 20.23 0.59
CA ALA A 139 -6.60 20.09 -0.84
C ALA A 139 -5.16 20.49 -1.23
N GLU A 140 -4.62 21.56 -0.65
CA GLU A 140 -3.23 21.97 -0.85
C GLU A 140 -2.24 20.96 -0.30
N ALA A 141 -2.46 20.45 0.92
CA ALA A 141 -1.63 19.40 1.50
C ALA A 141 -1.59 18.15 0.61
N VAL A 142 -2.73 17.73 0.05
CA VAL A 142 -2.80 16.61 -0.91
C VAL A 142 -1.96 16.90 -2.15
N ARG A 143 -2.07 18.09 -2.75
CA ARG A 143 -1.28 18.46 -3.94
C ARG A 143 0.22 18.41 -3.67
N ARG A 144 0.67 18.96 -2.54
CA ARG A 144 2.09 18.95 -2.16
C ARG A 144 2.61 17.53 -1.97
N VAL A 145 1.85 16.66 -1.30
CA VAL A 145 2.21 15.25 -1.14
C VAL A 145 2.17 14.49 -2.47
N ASP A 146 1.28 14.84 -3.40
CA ASP A 146 1.23 14.24 -4.73
C ASP A 146 2.50 14.51 -5.57
N VAL A 147 3.11 15.69 -5.41
CA VAL A 147 4.41 16.00 -6.02
C VAL A 147 5.50 15.08 -5.48
N LEU A 148 5.52 14.81 -4.17
CA LEU A 148 6.46 13.86 -3.57
C LEU A 148 6.26 12.45 -4.15
N PHE A 149 5.02 11.99 -4.28
CA PHE A 149 4.73 10.70 -4.90
C PHE A 149 5.09 10.64 -6.38
N ALA A 150 5.05 11.75 -7.11
CA ALA A 150 5.52 11.80 -8.49
C ALA A 150 7.03 11.55 -8.58
N ILE A 151 7.82 12.22 -7.73
CA ILE A 151 9.27 11.98 -7.62
C ILE A 151 9.54 10.51 -7.27
N GLU A 152 8.81 9.95 -6.29
CA GLU A 152 9.01 8.57 -5.86
C GLU A 152 8.72 7.53 -6.94
N ARG A 153 7.82 7.82 -7.89
CA ARG A 153 7.59 6.94 -9.04
C ARG A 153 8.77 6.91 -10.00
N GLU A 154 9.44 8.05 -10.18
CA GLU A 154 10.60 8.15 -11.08
C GLU A 154 11.84 7.44 -10.53
N ILE A 155 12.02 7.45 -9.20
CA ILE A 155 13.21 6.86 -8.56
C ILE A 155 13.01 5.40 -8.11
N ASN A 156 11.82 4.83 -8.33
CA ASN A 156 11.53 3.45 -7.96
C ASN A 156 12.34 2.48 -8.82
N GLY A 157 13.01 1.52 -8.17
CA GLY A 157 13.90 0.57 -8.84
C GLY A 157 15.33 1.09 -9.06
N LEU A 158 15.63 2.32 -8.64
CA LEU A 158 17.02 2.76 -8.48
C LEU A 158 17.62 2.21 -7.18
N THR A 159 18.94 2.24 -7.06
CA THR A 159 19.62 1.82 -5.82
C THR A 159 19.25 2.72 -4.64
N ALA A 160 19.41 2.21 -3.40
CA ALA A 160 19.17 3.01 -2.20
C ALA A 160 19.98 4.32 -2.20
N GLN A 161 21.23 4.30 -2.66
CA GLN A 161 22.11 5.47 -2.71
C GLN A 161 21.60 6.52 -3.71
N GLU A 162 21.18 6.10 -4.91
CA GLU A 162 20.62 7.02 -5.91
C GLU A 162 19.30 7.63 -5.47
N ARG A 163 18.42 6.81 -4.87
CA ARG A 163 17.16 7.28 -4.27
C ARG A 163 17.44 8.35 -3.21
N LEU A 164 18.40 8.10 -2.32
CA LEU A 164 18.80 9.04 -1.27
C LEU A 164 19.30 10.36 -1.87
N ARG A 165 20.22 10.32 -2.83
CA ARG A 165 20.72 11.53 -3.51
C ARG A 165 19.59 12.35 -4.13
N LEU A 166 18.72 11.72 -4.92
CA LEU A 166 17.61 12.41 -5.58
C LEU A 166 16.58 12.96 -4.58
N ARG A 167 16.37 12.27 -3.46
CA ARG A 167 15.52 12.79 -2.37
C ARG A 167 16.12 14.03 -1.72
N GLN A 168 17.43 14.07 -1.50
CA GLN A 168 18.10 15.26 -0.95
C GLN A 168 17.96 16.47 -1.89
N GLU A 169 18.09 16.25 -3.21
CA GLU A 169 17.97 17.31 -4.22
C GLU A 169 16.53 17.78 -4.43
N ARG A 170 15.57 16.83 -4.54
CA ARG A 170 14.21 17.11 -5.03
C ARG A 170 13.14 17.07 -3.94
N SER A 171 13.20 16.10 -3.03
CA SER A 171 12.14 15.85 -2.04
C SER A 171 12.34 16.63 -0.75
N ARG A 172 13.59 16.79 -0.27
CA ARG A 172 13.93 17.53 0.96
C ARG A 172 13.38 18.96 0.96
N PRO A 173 13.60 19.82 -0.06
CA PRO A 173 13.05 21.18 -0.03
C PRO A 173 11.52 21.19 0.06
N LEU A 174 10.84 20.27 -0.63
CA LEU A 174 9.39 20.14 -0.62
C LEU A 174 8.83 19.68 0.74
N ILE A 175 9.50 18.73 1.40
CA ILE A 175 9.11 18.26 2.74
C ILE A 175 9.31 19.37 3.77
N VAL A 176 10.43 20.10 3.72
CA VAL A 176 10.67 21.24 4.63
C VAL A 176 9.60 22.33 4.46
N GLU A 177 9.27 22.68 3.21
CA GLU A 177 8.22 23.68 2.94
C GLU A 177 6.84 23.18 3.40
N LEU A 178 6.53 21.91 3.17
CA LEU A 178 5.28 21.30 3.64
C LEU A 178 5.18 21.33 5.17
N GLU A 179 6.26 21.02 5.89
CA GLU A 179 6.28 21.09 7.35
C GLU A 179 5.96 22.50 7.85
N ALA A 180 6.67 23.50 7.34
CA ALA A 180 6.50 24.89 7.71
C ALA A 180 5.05 25.35 7.46
N SER A 181 4.52 25.03 6.27
CA SER A 181 3.13 25.32 5.91
C SER A 181 2.13 24.66 6.86
N LEU A 182 2.29 23.36 7.18
CA LEU A 182 1.39 22.66 8.09
C LEU A 182 1.42 23.26 9.50
N ARG A 183 2.61 23.62 10.01
CA ARG A 183 2.75 24.27 11.33
C ARG A 183 2.07 25.64 11.36
N GLU A 184 2.24 26.44 10.30
CA GLU A 184 1.58 27.73 10.16
C GLU A 184 0.05 27.59 10.12
N GLN A 185 -0.48 26.67 9.30
CA GLN A 185 -1.92 26.43 9.21
C GLN A 185 -2.49 25.91 10.53
N ARG A 186 -1.78 25.03 11.23
CA ARG A 186 -2.19 24.53 12.55
C ARG A 186 -2.36 25.65 13.58
N ALA A 187 -1.58 26.74 13.49
CA ALA A 187 -1.70 27.87 14.40
C ALA A 187 -2.96 28.72 14.14
N LYS A 188 -3.51 28.67 12.91
CA LYS A 188 -4.64 29.49 12.47
C LYS A 188 -6.01 28.82 12.63
N ILE A 189 -6.03 27.50 12.87
CA ILE A 189 -7.27 26.71 12.91
C ILE A 189 -7.56 26.24 14.34
N SER A 190 -8.83 26.22 14.73
CA SER A 190 -9.28 25.69 16.02
C SER A 190 -8.84 24.23 16.24
N ARG A 191 -8.57 23.88 17.51
CA ARG A 191 -8.13 22.54 17.94
C ARG A 191 -9.11 21.43 17.57
N ASN A 192 -10.41 21.73 17.54
CA ASN A 192 -11.45 20.73 17.31
C ASN A 192 -11.78 20.50 15.81
N ASN A 193 -11.15 21.25 14.90
CA ASN A 193 -11.36 21.08 13.47
C ASN A 193 -10.72 19.76 12.97
N ASP A 194 -11.39 19.04 12.07
CA ASP A 194 -10.86 17.79 11.51
C ASP A 194 -9.58 18.00 10.69
N THR A 195 -9.41 19.16 10.06
CA THR A 195 -8.14 19.56 9.41
C THR A 195 -7.02 19.61 10.43
N THR A 196 -7.27 20.14 11.64
CA THR A 196 -6.29 20.16 12.73
C THR A 196 -5.90 18.74 13.16
N LYS A 197 -6.85 17.80 13.20
CA LYS A 197 -6.56 16.38 13.48
C LYS A 197 -5.67 15.76 12.39
N ALA A 198 -5.93 16.05 11.12
CA ALA A 198 -5.11 15.57 9.99
C ALA A 198 -3.69 16.16 10.02
N ILE A 199 -3.55 17.46 10.33
CA ILE A 199 -2.24 18.11 10.49
C ILE A 199 -1.48 17.48 11.67
N ASN A 200 -2.11 17.35 12.84
CA ASN A 200 -1.47 16.78 14.03
C ASN A 200 -1.04 15.32 13.82
N TYR A 201 -1.79 14.55 13.01
CA TYR A 201 -1.38 13.19 12.66
C TYR A 201 -0.01 13.15 12.00
N CYS A 202 0.28 14.09 11.09
CA CYS A 202 1.59 14.17 10.45
C CYS A 202 2.64 14.79 11.39
N LEU A 203 2.33 15.94 12.00
CA LEU A 203 3.29 16.69 12.81
C LEU A 203 3.73 15.98 14.09
N SER A 204 2.87 15.13 14.67
CA SER A 204 3.22 14.36 15.88
C SER A 204 4.31 13.32 15.67
N ARG A 205 4.56 12.91 14.42
CA ARG A 205 5.60 11.95 14.04
C ARG A 205 6.38 12.41 12.83
N TRP A 206 6.64 13.71 12.75
CA TRP A 206 7.28 14.29 11.57
C TRP A 206 8.65 13.68 11.27
N ASP A 207 9.42 13.33 12.30
CA ASP A 207 10.70 12.64 12.18
C ASP A 207 10.57 11.27 11.49
N ALA A 208 9.47 10.55 11.74
CA ALA A 208 9.18 9.28 11.07
C ALA A 208 8.73 9.49 9.61
N PHE A 209 7.97 10.55 9.32
CA PHE A 209 7.60 10.89 7.94
C PHE A 209 8.80 11.36 7.12
N SER A 210 9.68 12.16 7.71
CA SER A 210 10.87 12.70 7.04
C SER A 210 12.03 11.71 6.94
N ARG A 211 12.00 10.59 7.69
CA ARG A 211 13.05 9.55 7.69
C ARG A 211 13.40 9.00 6.31
N VAL A 212 12.45 9.00 5.38
CA VAL A 212 12.69 8.60 3.99
C VAL A 212 13.81 9.43 3.31
N LEU A 213 14.06 10.64 3.81
CA LEU A 213 15.15 11.50 3.35
C LEU A 213 16.51 11.06 3.86
N ASP A 214 16.60 10.31 4.95
CA ASP A 214 17.87 9.94 5.57
C ASP A 214 18.36 8.56 5.09
N ASP A 215 17.44 7.70 4.63
CA ASP A 215 17.76 6.35 4.17
C ASP A 215 16.95 5.98 2.92
N GLY A 216 17.67 5.68 1.84
CA GLY A 216 17.10 5.33 0.54
C GLY A 216 16.44 3.95 0.46
N ARG A 217 16.56 3.11 1.50
CA ARG A 217 15.85 1.82 1.60
C ARG A 217 14.38 2.02 1.92
N PHE A 218 14.01 3.10 2.61
CA PHE A 218 12.61 3.37 2.92
C PHE A 218 11.76 3.67 1.67
N CYS A 219 10.48 3.35 1.77
CA CYS A 219 9.47 3.67 0.78
C CYS A 219 8.60 4.81 1.28
N MET A 220 8.12 5.65 0.37
CA MET A 220 7.17 6.72 0.75
C MET A 220 5.83 6.16 1.27
N SER A 221 5.47 4.93 0.90
CA SER A 221 4.25 4.26 1.35
C SER A 221 4.48 2.84 1.85
N ASN A 222 3.49 2.33 2.58
CA ASN A 222 3.42 0.97 3.11
C ASN A 222 2.70 -0.02 2.15
N ASN A 223 2.64 0.32 0.86
CA ASN A 223 1.80 -0.42 -0.11
C ASN A 223 2.18 -1.89 -0.26
N ALA A 224 3.40 -2.31 0.11
CA ALA A 224 3.79 -3.71 0.09
C ALA A 224 2.92 -4.52 1.07
N ALA A 225 2.82 -4.09 2.34
CA ALA A 225 1.96 -4.76 3.31
C ALA A 225 0.47 -4.70 2.92
N GLU A 226 -0.01 -3.54 2.46
CA GLU A 226 -1.40 -3.37 2.01
C GLU A 226 -1.76 -4.32 0.84
N ARG A 227 -0.83 -4.54 -0.09
CA ARG A 227 -1.00 -5.48 -1.20
C ARG A 227 -1.17 -6.91 -0.70
N GLU A 228 -0.36 -7.34 0.27
CA GLU A 228 -0.43 -8.70 0.82
C GLU A 228 -1.73 -8.91 1.61
N LEU A 229 -2.21 -7.88 2.32
CA LEU A 229 -3.50 -7.93 3.02
C LEU A 229 -4.72 -7.87 2.09
N ARG A 230 -4.55 -7.46 0.82
CA ARG A 230 -5.67 -7.35 -0.13
C ARG A 230 -6.36 -8.70 -0.38
N ALA A 231 -5.61 -9.80 -0.40
CA ALA A 231 -6.18 -11.13 -0.58
C ALA A 231 -7.13 -11.50 0.57
N VAL A 232 -6.74 -11.17 1.80
CA VAL A 232 -7.60 -11.34 2.99
C VAL A 232 -8.80 -10.41 2.92
N ALA A 233 -8.59 -9.17 2.47
CA ALA A 233 -9.66 -8.19 2.35
C ALA A 233 -10.77 -8.66 1.40
N VAL A 234 -10.41 -9.14 0.21
CA VAL A 234 -11.33 -9.73 -0.77
C VAL A 234 -11.92 -11.04 -0.25
N GLY A 235 -11.11 -11.84 0.46
CA GLY A 235 -11.54 -13.09 1.06
C GLY A 235 -12.71 -12.94 2.04
N ARG A 236 -12.80 -11.84 2.79
CA ARG A 236 -13.89 -11.58 3.76
C ARG A 236 -15.29 -11.53 3.13
N GLU A 237 -15.40 -11.35 1.82
CA GLU A 237 -16.67 -11.45 1.08
C GLU A 237 -17.00 -12.90 0.67
N ASN A 238 -16.01 -13.79 0.73
CA ASN A 238 -16.06 -15.17 0.22
C ASN A 238 -16.01 -16.23 1.33
N TRP A 239 -15.57 -15.90 2.54
CA TRP A 239 -15.62 -16.77 3.72
C TRP A 239 -16.15 -16.02 4.95
N THR A 240 -16.95 -16.73 5.76
CA THR A 240 -17.71 -16.12 6.86
C THR A 240 -16.87 -15.91 8.13
N PHE A 241 -15.96 -16.84 8.43
CA PHE A 241 -15.09 -16.79 9.60
C PHE A 241 -13.88 -17.73 9.43
N ALA A 242 -12.79 -17.43 10.13
CA ALA A 242 -11.76 -18.42 10.43
C ALA A 242 -12.21 -19.32 11.60
N GLY A 243 -11.63 -20.51 11.69
CA GLY A 243 -11.94 -21.49 12.74
C GLY A 243 -11.79 -20.93 14.16
N PRO A 244 -12.34 -21.62 15.18
CA PRO A 244 -12.25 -21.17 16.55
C PRO A 244 -10.79 -21.06 17.00
N ASP A 245 -10.54 -20.32 18.08
CA ASP A 245 -9.19 -20.15 18.62
C ASP A 245 -8.48 -21.49 18.86
N GLU A 246 -9.24 -22.56 19.14
CA GLU A 246 -8.75 -23.94 19.32
C GLU A 246 -8.45 -24.70 17.98
N GLY A 247 -8.85 -24.14 16.84
CA GLY A 247 -8.43 -24.55 15.50
C GLY A 247 -7.37 -23.60 14.89
N ALA A 248 -7.15 -22.45 15.51
CA ALA A 248 -6.00 -21.55 15.31
C ALA A 248 -4.90 -21.75 16.38
N GLY A 249 -5.13 -22.64 17.36
CA GLY A 249 -4.25 -22.99 18.47
C GLY A 249 -4.60 -24.40 18.97
N VAL A 250 -3.66 -25.32 18.95
CA VAL A 250 -3.90 -26.77 19.06
C VAL A 250 -4.27 -27.24 20.47
N ARG A 251 -5.20 -28.20 20.54
CA ARG A 251 -5.55 -29.04 21.71
C ARG A 251 -4.45 -30.08 21.96
N PRO A 252 -3.96 -30.29 23.20
CA PRO A 252 -2.78 -31.13 23.44
C PRO A 252 -3.09 -32.63 23.32
N PRO A 253 -2.20 -33.45 22.73
CA PRO A 253 -1.97 -34.80 23.20
C PRO A 253 -1.11 -34.74 24.47
N SER A 254 -1.39 -35.61 25.42
CA SER A 254 -0.59 -35.83 26.62
C SER A 254 0.91 -35.98 26.32
N THR A 255 1.73 -35.39 27.20
CA THR A 255 3.18 -35.59 27.41
C THR A 255 4.16 -35.19 26.30
N ALA A 256 4.72 -33.97 26.40
CA ALA A 256 6.17 -33.66 26.48
C ALA A 256 6.47 -32.20 26.05
N SER A 257 7.02 -31.40 26.98
CA SER A 257 7.93 -30.23 26.83
C SER A 257 7.74 -29.18 25.69
N SER A 258 7.45 -27.92 26.07
CA SER A 258 7.24 -26.67 25.28
C SER A 258 8.54 -25.91 24.85
N PRO A 259 8.55 -24.74 24.13
CA PRO A 259 7.46 -23.85 23.55
C PRO A 259 7.74 -23.27 22.11
N PRO A 260 7.07 -22.20 21.56
CA PRO A 260 5.67 -21.99 21.09
C PRO A 260 5.51 -21.72 19.55
N PRO A 261 4.28 -21.58 18.97
CA PRO A 261 4.04 -21.49 17.51
C PRO A 261 3.30 -20.23 17.02
N SER A 262 3.57 -19.74 15.80
CA SER A 262 2.59 -19.04 14.93
C SER A 262 3.19 -18.53 13.62
N SER A 263 2.57 -18.87 12.47
CA SER A 263 2.39 -17.97 11.32
C SER A 263 1.66 -18.66 10.17
N MET A 264 0.74 -17.96 9.50
CA MET A 264 0.30 -18.32 8.14
C MET A 264 1.21 -17.60 7.16
N THR A 265 1.64 -18.27 6.09
CA THR A 265 2.57 -17.68 5.14
C THR A 265 2.04 -17.81 3.71
N SER A 266 2.15 -16.72 2.94
CA SER A 266 1.92 -16.73 1.50
C SER A 266 3.26 -16.48 0.81
N THR A 267 3.79 -17.48 0.13
CA THR A 267 4.77 -17.28 -0.95
C THR A 267 4.03 -17.40 -2.27
N HIS A 268 4.04 -16.33 -3.06
CA HIS A 268 3.65 -16.44 -4.46
C HIS A 268 4.61 -17.38 -5.20
N ARG A 269 4.23 -18.65 -5.31
CA ARG A 269 4.49 -19.46 -6.49
C ARG A 269 3.13 -19.71 -7.14
N LEU A 270 2.94 -19.20 -8.35
CA LEU A 270 1.76 -19.47 -9.16
C LEU A 270 1.59 -20.98 -9.35
N GLY A 271 0.43 -21.50 -8.94
CA GLY A 271 -0.12 -22.81 -9.32
C GLY A 271 -0.40 -23.74 -8.12
N LEU A 272 -1.60 -24.28 -7.85
CA LEU A 272 -3.00 -24.12 -8.29
C LEU A 272 -3.83 -25.10 -7.41
N PRO A 273 -5.13 -24.87 -7.14
CA PRO A 273 -6.10 -25.97 -7.05
C PRO A 273 -6.95 -25.99 -8.32
N THR A 274 -6.71 -27.01 -9.16
CA THR A 274 -7.62 -27.61 -10.15
C THR A 274 -8.71 -26.69 -10.77
N CYS A 275 -8.29 -25.71 -11.56
CA CYS A 275 -9.00 -25.25 -12.76
C CYS A 275 -7.95 -24.87 -13.83
N TRP A 276 -7.35 -25.90 -14.43
CA TRP A 276 -6.23 -25.79 -15.36
C TRP A 276 -6.71 -25.80 -16.82
N ARG A 277 -6.41 -24.73 -17.58
CA ARG A 277 -5.96 -24.83 -18.99
C ARG A 277 -5.29 -23.53 -19.45
N ALA A 278 -4.15 -23.70 -20.12
CA ALA A 278 -3.35 -22.75 -20.90
C ALA A 278 -2.53 -21.70 -20.12
N CYS A 279 -1.22 -21.95 -19.95
CA CYS A 279 -0.17 -21.26 -20.73
C CYS A 279 1.23 -21.83 -20.40
N ARG A 280 2.00 -22.19 -21.44
CA ARG A 280 3.40 -22.65 -21.37
C ARG A 280 4.32 -21.44 -21.21
N ILE A 281 5.38 -21.56 -20.39
CA ILE A 281 6.58 -20.72 -20.49
C ILE A 281 7.70 -21.58 -21.08
N THR A 282 8.31 -21.08 -22.15
CA THR A 282 9.51 -21.60 -22.80
C THR A 282 10.74 -21.15 -22.01
N LEU A 283 11.63 -22.08 -21.62
CA LEU A 283 12.97 -21.76 -21.14
C LEU A 283 13.98 -21.84 -22.30
N PRO A 284 15.02 -20.99 -22.35
CA PRO A 284 16.05 -21.08 -23.36
C PRO A 284 17.10 -22.15 -23.01
N GLY A 285 17.40 -23.01 -23.99
CA GLY A 285 18.74 -23.57 -24.21
C GLY A 285 19.18 -24.77 -23.35
N ALA A 286 18.83 -25.98 -23.79
CA ALA A 286 19.76 -27.11 -23.76
C ALA A 286 19.33 -28.15 -24.82
N LEU A 287 20.24 -28.42 -25.74
CA LEU A 287 20.14 -29.43 -26.79
C LEU A 287 20.02 -30.83 -26.17
N THR A 288 19.00 -31.60 -26.52
CA THR A 288 19.15 -33.02 -26.93
C THR A 288 17.84 -33.60 -27.48
N ASN A 289 18.00 -34.40 -28.53
CA ASN A 289 16.98 -35.13 -29.29
C ASN A 289 15.99 -35.90 -28.40
N CYS A 290 14.69 -35.77 -28.71
CA CYS A 290 13.79 -36.93 -28.76
C CYS A 290 12.57 -36.62 -29.62
N ARG A 291 12.46 -37.34 -30.75
CA ARG A 291 11.29 -37.39 -31.63
C ARG A 291 10.17 -38.18 -30.95
N LEU A 292 8.93 -37.73 -31.18
CA LEU A 292 7.63 -38.42 -31.22
C LEU A 292 6.60 -37.27 -31.10
N GLY A 293 5.68 -36.96 -32.00
CA GLY A 293 5.00 -37.71 -33.05
C GLY A 293 3.51 -37.32 -32.93
N ILE A 294 2.95 -36.78 -34.02
CA ILE A 294 1.51 -36.67 -34.35
C ILE A 294 0.77 -35.40 -33.84
N GLY A 295 0.18 -34.66 -34.79
CA GLY A 295 -0.93 -33.73 -34.53
C GLY A 295 -0.93 -32.42 -35.33
N SER A 296 -1.14 -32.49 -36.64
CA SER A 296 -1.29 -31.35 -37.57
C SER A 296 -2.51 -30.48 -37.24
N LEU A 297 -2.32 -29.16 -37.09
CA LEU A 297 -3.34 -28.14 -37.38
C LEU A 297 -2.66 -26.92 -38.01
N ARG A 298 -2.99 -26.67 -39.28
CA ARG A 298 -2.49 -25.57 -40.11
C ARG A 298 -2.97 -24.22 -39.57
N ALA A 299 -2.04 -23.28 -39.38
CA ALA A 299 -2.32 -21.86 -39.25
C ALA A 299 -2.12 -21.19 -40.63
N SER A 300 -3.17 -20.54 -41.14
CA SER A 300 -3.11 -19.71 -42.34
C SER A 300 -2.89 -18.26 -41.92
N LEU A 301 -1.74 -17.70 -42.27
CA LEU A 301 -1.43 -16.27 -42.18
C LEU A 301 -1.86 -15.56 -43.47
N THR A 302 -2.58 -14.45 -43.35
CA THR A 302 -2.62 -13.37 -44.36
C THR A 302 -2.90 -12.02 -43.67
N PRO A 303 -2.41 -10.89 -44.23
CA PRO A 303 -1.91 -9.75 -43.45
C PRO A 303 -2.85 -8.54 -43.36
N LEU A 304 -2.52 -7.68 -42.38
CA LEU A 304 -3.03 -6.32 -42.15
C LEU A 304 -3.00 -5.43 -43.40
N LYS A 305 -4.13 -4.78 -43.70
CA LYS A 305 -4.19 -3.58 -44.55
C LYS A 305 -4.53 -2.35 -43.70
N ARG A 306 -3.66 -1.34 -43.79
CA ARG A 306 -3.91 0.07 -43.48
C ARG A 306 -4.98 0.60 -44.44
N ASP A 307 -5.84 1.50 -43.97
CA ASP A 307 -6.38 2.57 -44.82
C ASP A 307 -6.77 3.80 -43.97
N GLN A 308 -6.41 4.97 -44.50
CA GLN A 308 -6.71 6.33 -44.02
C GLN A 308 -7.88 6.93 -44.87
N PRO A 309 -8.41 8.13 -44.52
CA PRO A 309 -9.84 8.43 -44.62
C PRO A 309 -10.27 9.01 -45.98
N SER A 310 -11.53 8.81 -46.35
CA SER A 310 -12.15 9.48 -47.50
C SER A 310 -13.21 10.50 -47.07
N THR A 311 -12.96 11.74 -47.48
CA THR A 311 -13.91 12.84 -47.60
C THR A 311 -14.84 12.61 -48.80
N LYS A 312 -16.13 12.96 -48.70
CA LYS A 312 -16.83 13.78 -49.72
C LYS A 312 -18.22 14.25 -49.27
N ASN A 313 -18.44 15.52 -49.58
CA ASN A 313 -19.62 16.36 -49.38
C ASN A 313 -20.77 16.08 -50.38
N GLY A 314 -21.97 16.53 -50.00
CA GLY A 314 -23.06 16.96 -50.90
C GLY A 314 -24.31 17.32 -50.08
N LEU A 315 -24.51 18.59 -49.69
CA LEU A 315 -25.42 19.60 -50.33
C LEU A 315 -26.92 19.20 -50.24
N ALA A 316 -27.86 20.00 -49.73
CA ALA A 316 -28.08 21.42 -50.00
C ALA A 316 -29.12 22.11 -49.06
N ARG A 317 -28.91 23.44 -48.83
CA ARG A 317 -29.83 24.62 -48.85
C ARG A 317 -31.14 24.60 -48.02
N GLY A 318 -31.64 25.68 -47.40
CA GLY A 318 -31.37 27.13 -47.32
C GLY A 318 -32.19 27.69 -46.11
N ARG A 319 -32.27 28.96 -45.71
CA ARG A 319 -32.02 30.30 -46.26
C ARG A 319 -31.83 31.27 -45.07
N ARG A 320 -31.02 32.31 -45.29
CA ARG A 320 -30.81 33.48 -44.41
C ARG A 320 -32.04 34.40 -44.35
N ARG A 321 -32.12 35.19 -43.27
CA ARG A 321 -32.32 36.65 -43.38
C ARG A 321 -31.67 37.38 -42.18
N MET A 322 -30.70 38.24 -42.47
CA MET A 322 -30.26 39.34 -41.62
C MET A 322 -31.22 40.53 -41.80
N ARG A 323 -31.37 41.36 -40.75
CA ARG A 323 -31.54 42.80 -40.92
C ARG A 323 -30.91 43.54 -39.74
N THR A 324 -30.20 44.60 -40.10
CA THR A 324 -29.56 45.66 -39.32
C THR A 324 -30.64 46.57 -38.67
N ASP A 325 -30.46 47.58 -37.82
CA ASP A 325 -29.41 48.55 -37.46
C ASP A 325 -29.85 49.30 -36.16
N ARG A 326 -28.92 50.09 -35.60
CA ARG A 326 -29.06 51.42 -34.94
C ARG A 326 -28.66 51.58 -33.47
N VAL A 327 -27.57 52.33 -33.35
CA VAL A 327 -27.08 53.14 -32.23
C VAL A 327 -27.99 54.36 -32.01
N ALA A 328 -28.21 54.76 -30.75
CA ALA A 328 -28.49 56.15 -30.37
C ALA A 328 -27.97 56.44 -28.95
N HIS A 329 -27.18 57.50 -28.83
CA HIS A 329 -26.72 58.14 -27.60
C HIS A 329 -27.85 58.96 -26.93
N SER A 330 -27.83 59.09 -25.60
CA SER A 330 -28.10 60.38 -24.95
C SER A 330 -27.42 60.47 -23.57
N ARG A 331 -26.79 61.63 -23.35
CA ARG A 331 -26.05 62.08 -22.16
C ARG A 331 -26.98 62.74 -21.12
N THR A 332 -26.45 62.91 -19.90
CA THR A 332 -26.65 63.96 -18.84
C THR A 332 -27.09 63.34 -17.50
N ARG A 333 -26.61 63.72 -16.29
CA ARG A 333 -25.99 64.94 -15.70
C ARG A 333 -25.26 64.47 -14.42
N GLN A 334 -23.99 64.81 -14.15
CA GLN A 334 -23.53 65.91 -13.28
C GLN A 334 -24.08 65.91 -11.83
N GLY A 335 -23.18 65.70 -10.85
CA GLY A 335 -23.39 65.95 -9.43
C GLY A 335 -22.08 65.79 -8.63
N ARG A 336 -21.52 66.90 -8.17
CA ARG A 336 -20.20 67.10 -7.54
C ARG A 336 -20.42 67.62 -6.12
N LEU A 337 -19.74 67.09 -5.10
CA LEU A 337 -19.42 67.73 -3.78
C LEU A 337 -18.62 66.69 -2.94
N ARG A 338 -17.29 66.75 -2.73
CA ARG A 338 -16.41 67.62 -1.91
C ARG A 338 -16.65 67.59 -0.37
N ARG A 339 -15.57 67.20 0.34
CA ARG A 339 -15.19 67.37 1.77
C ARG A 339 -16.06 66.54 2.75
N LEU A 340 -15.52 65.87 3.77
CA LEU A 340 -14.36 66.12 4.64
C LEU A 340 -13.34 64.97 4.64
#